data_AF-A0A1W9TCB8-F1
#
_entry.id   AF-A0A1W9TCB8-F1
#
_cell.length_a   1.000
_cell.length_b   1.000
_cell.length_c   1.000
_cell.angle_alpha   90.00
_cell.angle_beta   90.00
_cell.angle_gamma   90.00
#
_symmetry.space_group_name_H-M   'P 1'
#
loop_
_entity.id
_entity.type
_entity.pdbx_description
1 polymer ?
#
loop_
_entity_poly.entity_id
_entity_poly.type
_entity_poly.pdbx_seq_one_letter_code
_entity_poly.pdbx_strand_id
1 'polypeptide(L)'
;MDLTGQPVAISGQKLEQPLDLQEPKLLDLTNSLSKIDGALHIATDLNLHGFACLLDGRSISMEDRSRGARHNSALRFTAEHDHIMVVVVSSDRLVSIIKEGVEL
;
A
#
# COMPACT_ATOMS: atom_id res chain seq x y z
N MET A 1 2.55 -1.38 -3.73
CA MET A 1 2.82 -1.79 -5.11
C MET A 1 2.54 -3.27 -5.24
N ASP A 2 1.58 -3.58 -6.09
CA ASP A 2 1.20 -4.93 -6.44
C ASP A 2 2.02 -5.39 -7.64
N LEU A 3 2.82 -6.43 -7.44
CA LEU A 3 3.75 -6.98 -8.42
C LEU A 3 3.17 -8.19 -9.16
N THR A 4 1.90 -8.50 -8.92
CA THR A 4 1.19 -9.55 -9.65
C THR A 4 0.80 -9.08 -11.05
N GLY A 5 0.55 -10.02 -11.96
CA GLY A 5 0.09 -9.70 -13.32
C GLY A 5 -1.37 -9.20 -13.40
N GLN A 6 -2.14 -9.34 -12.32
CA GLN A 6 -3.53 -8.88 -12.20
C GLN A 6 -3.76 -8.40 -10.76
N PRO A 7 -4.22 -7.15 -10.54
CA PRO A 7 -4.35 -6.58 -9.20
C PRO A 7 -5.13 -7.48 -8.24
N VAL A 8 -4.54 -7.78 -7.09
CA VAL A 8 -5.19 -8.62 -6.07
C VAL A 8 -6.35 -7.87 -5.42
N ALA A 9 -7.34 -8.62 -4.93
CA ALA A 9 -8.44 -8.02 -4.21
C ALA A 9 -7.99 -7.58 -2.80
N ILE A 10 -7.88 -6.27 -2.59
CA ILE A 10 -7.65 -5.67 -1.26
C ILE A 10 -8.94 -4.99 -0.80
N SER A 11 -9.28 -5.15 0.48
CA SER A 11 -10.39 -4.43 1.12
C SER A 11 -10.14 -2.92 1.07
N GLY A 12 -11.14 -2.14 0.65
CA GLY A 12 -11.02 -0.69 0.48
C GLY A 12 -12.01 -0.15 -0.55
N GLN A 13 -11.81 1.09 -0.97
CA GLN A 13 -12.58 1.70 -2.06
C GLN A 13 -11.95 1.32 -3.40
N LYS A 14 -12.64 0.46 -4.15
CA LYS A 14 -12.21 0.05 -5.50
C LYS A 14 -12.72 1.03 -6.54
N LEU A 15 -11.87 1.35 -7.50
CA LEU A 15 -12.25 2.17 -8.64
C LEU A 15 -12.79 1.28 -9.75
N GLU A 16 -13.94 1.66 -10.34
CA GLU A 16 -14.47 0.97 -11.53
C GLU A 16 -13.53 1.13 -12.73
N GLN A 17 -12.86 2.28 -12.83
CA GLN A 17 -11.82 2.56 -13.81
C GLN A 17 -10.55 2.98 -13.07
N PRO A 18 -9.44 2.23 -13.20
CA PRO A 18 -8.17 2.62 -12.61
C PRO A 18 -7.69 3.99 -13.11
N LEU A 19 -7.00 4.75 -12.25
CA LEU A 19 -6.46 6.06 -12.63
C LEU A 19 -5.02 5.92 -13.14
N ASP A 20 -4.76 6.38 -14.36
CA ASP A 20 -3.41 6.42 -14.93
C ASP A 20 -2.56 7.48 -14.22
N LEU A 21 -1.52 7.04 -13.51
CA LEU A 21 -0.65 7.91 -12.74
C LEU A 21 0.36 8.66 -13.60
N GLN A 22 0.44 8.35 -14.90
CA GLN A 22 1.22 9.12 -15.87
C GLN A 22 0.48 10.37 -16.33
N GLU A 23 -0.85 10.42 -16.15
CA GLU A 23 -1.66 11.59 -16.47
C GLU A 23 -1.66 12.60 -15.32
N PRO A 24 -1.11 13.82 -15.50
CA PRO A 24 -0.87 14.75 -14.38
C PRO A 24 -2.11 15.07 -13.54
N LYS A 25 -3.27 15.22 -14.19
CA LYS A 25 -4.54 15.52 -13.48
C LYS A 25 -5.01 14.35 -12.62
N LEU A 26 -4.79 13.12 -13.07
CA LEU A 26 -5.16 11.92 -12.33
C LEU A 26 -4.16 11.63 -11.21
N LEU A 27 -2.89 12.00 -11.40
CA LEU A 27 -1.89 12.00 -10.36
C LEU A 27 -2.23 13.01 -9.24
N ASP A 28 -2.67 14.22 -9.58
CA ASP A 28 -3.13 15.23 -8.60
C ASP A 28 -4.35 14.74 -7.81
N LEU A 29 -5.28 14.05 -8.48
CA LEU A 29 -6.41 13.40 -7.84
C LEU A 29 -5.93 12.29 -6.89
N THR A 30 -5.00 11.43 -7.33
CA THR A 30 -4.41 10.36 -6.52
C THR A 30 -3.70 10.93 -5.28
N ASN A 31 -2.98 12.05 -5.42
CA ASN A 31 -2.37 12.75 -4.29
C ASN A 31 -3.44 13.26 -3.30
N SER A 32 -4.59 13.72 -3.80
CA SER A 32 -5.71 14.11 -2.93
C SER A 32 -6.31 12.90 -2.20
N LEU A 33 -6.46 11.75 -2.87
CA LEU A 33 -6.92 10.50 -2.28
C LEU A 33 -5.94 9.93 -1.24
N SER A 34 -4.63 10.18 -1.39
CA SER A 34 -3.60 9.75 -0.43
C SER A 34 -3.77 10.32 0.98
N LYS A 35 -4.57 11.39 1.12
CA LYS A 35 -4.88 12.03 2.41
C LYS A 35 -5.96 11.30 3.19
N ILE A 36 -6.65 10.35 2.57
CA ILE A 36 -7.66 9.50 3.21
C ILE A 36 -6.94 8.41 4.00
N ASP A 37 -7.44 8.09 5.19
CA ASP A 37 -6.88 7.01 6.01
C ASP A 37 -6.94 5.66 5.30
N GLY A 38 -5.82 4.93 5.37
CA GLY A 38 -5.62 3.65 4.70
C GLY A 38 -4.45 3.69 3.72
N ALA A 39 -4.42 2.73 2.79
CA ALA A 39 -3.40 2.61 1.77
C ALA A 39 -3.93 2.92 0.37
N LEU A 40 -3.01 3.22 -0.55
CA LEU A 40 -3.25 3.25 -1.99
C LEU A 40 -2.82 1.91 -2.60
N HIS A 41 -3.67 1.35 -3.45
CA HIS A 41 -3.36 0.13 -4.20
C HIS A 41 -2.96 0.51 -5.63
N ILE A 42 -1.66 0.42 -5.89
CA ILE A 42 -1.03 0.71 -7.17
C ILE A 42 -0.42 -0.59 -7.70
N ALA A 43 -0.64 -0.91 -8.97
CA ALA A 43 -0.05 -2.09 -9.61
C ALA A 43 1.10 -1.72 -10.57
N THR A 44 1.74 -2.71 -11.17
CA THR A 44 2.86 -2.52 -12.11
C THR A 44 2.48 -1.82 -13.41
N ASP A 45 1.19 -1.68 -13.69
CA ASP A 45 0.65 -0.95 -14.84
C ASP A 45 0.65 0.57 -14.64
N LEU A 46 1.19 1.06 -13.52
CA LEU A 46 1.21 2.48 -13.14
C LEU A 46 -0.19 3.08 -12.97
N ASN A 47 -1.19 2.25 -12.64
CA ASN A 47 -2.52 2.72 -12.30
C ASN A 47 -2.81 2.62 -10.80
N LEU A 48 -3.63 3.54 -10.29
CA LEU A 48 -4.31 3.39 -8.99
C LEU A 48 -5.57 2.56 -9.19
N HIS A 49 -5.65 1.42 -8.51
CA HIS A 49 -6.80 0.50 -8.54
C HIS A 49 -7.76 0.68 -7.36
N GLY A 50 -7.25 1.20 -6.24
CA GLY A 50 -8.06 1.47 -5.05
C GLY A 50 -7.39 2.38 -4.04
N PHE A 51 -8.19 2.93 -3.13
CA PHE A 51 -7.74 3.80 -2.05
C PHE A 51 -8.46 3.46 -0.74
N ALA A 52 -8.01 4.05 0.37
CA ALA A 52 -8.46 3.70 1.71
C ALA A 52 -8.38 2.17 1.97
N CYS A 53 -7.35 1.53 1.39
CA CYS A 53 -7.17 0.10 1.49
C CYS A 53 -6.77 -0.31 2.90
N LEU A 54 -7.39 -1.38 3.40
CA LEU A 54 -7.09 -1.97 4.70
C LEU A 54 -6.03 -3.06 4.52
N LEU A 55 -4.87 -2.82 5.12
CA LEU A 55 -3.76 -3.77 5.12
C LEU A 55 -3.83 -4.64 6.38
N ASP A 56 -4.73 -5.61 6.34
CA ASP A 56 -4.93 -6.59 7.40
C ASP A 56 -3.99 -7.78 7.25
N GLY A 57 -3.60 -8.38 8.36
CA GLY A 57 -2.80 -9.60 8.36
C GLY A 57 -2.65 -10.14 9.77
N ARG A 58 -2.24 -11.41 9.88
CA ARG A 58 -1.99 -12.03 11.19
C ARG A 58 -0.79 -11.38 11.88
N SER A 59 -0.78 -11.44 13.21
CA SER A 59 0.38 -11.00 13.97
C SER A 59 1.61 -11.85 13.67
N ILE A 60 2.76 -11.19 13.60
CA ILE A 60 4.06 -11.81 13.31
C ILE A 60 5.09 -11.41 14.38
N SER A 61 6.13 -12.21 14.55
CA SER A 61 7.19 -11.92 15.52
C SER A 61 8.02 -10.68 15.21
N MET A 62 8.02 -10.24 13.95
CA MET A 62 8.81 -9.11 13.46
C MET A 62 8.18 -7.73 13.76
N GLU A 63 6.97 -7.70 14.35
CA GLU A 63 6.31 -6.45 14.70
C GLU A 63 7.09 -5.66 15.76
N ASP A 64 7.14 -4.35 15.60
CA ASP A 64 7.74 -3.44 16.57
C ASP A 64 6.73 -2.36 16.98
N ARG A 65 6.29 -2.41 18.24
CA ARG A 65 5.32 -1.46 18.81
C ARG A 65 5.83 -0.01 18.79
N SER A 66 7.14 0.21 18.71
CA SER A 66 7.74 1.55 18.63
C SER A 66 7.57 2.19 17.25
N ARG A 67 7.33 1.41 16.19
CA ARG A 67 7.32 1.87 14.79
C ARG A 67 5.96 2.31 14.25
N GLY A 68 4.92 2.18 15.07
CA GLY A 68 3.57 2.65 14.75
C GLY A 68 2.73 1.68 13.93
N ALA A 69 1.44 2.01 13.80
CA ALA A 69 0.44 1.10 13.22
C ALA A 69 0.66 0.85 11.72
N ARG A 70 0.97 1.89 10.93
CA ARG A 70 1.16 1.76 9.47
C ARG A 70 2.29 0.79 9.11
N HIS A 71 3.42 0.92 9.82
CA HIS A 71 4.55 0.02 9.63
C HIS A 71 4.19 -1.43 9.97
N ASN A 72 3.56 -1.66 11.13
CA ASN A 72 3.18 -3.01 11.55
C ASN A 72 2.09 -3.63 10.66
N SER A 73 1.10 -2.84 10.19
CA SER A 73 0.12 -3.32 9.20
C SER A 73 0.78 -3.76 7.90
N ALA A 74 1.77 -3.01 7.42
CA ALA A 74 2.54 -3.37 6.22
C ALA A 74 3.34 -4.67 6.40
N LEU A 75 3.99 -4.85 7.56
CA LEU A 75 4.69 -6.10 7.91
C LEU A 75 3.73 -7.28 7.88
N ARG A 76 2.60 -7.20 8.59
CA ARG A 76 1.63 -8.30 8.65
C ARG A 76 1.03 -8.61 7.28
N PHE A 77 0.64 -7.58 6.53
CA PHE A 77 0.02 -7.76 5.22
C PHE A 77 0.97 -8.43 4.23
N THR A 78 2.21 -7.93 4.12
CA THR A 78 3.19 -8.47 3.17
C THR A 78 3.71 -9.85 3.54
N ALA A 79 3.67 -10.24 4.82
CA ALA A 79 4.01 -11.59 5.27
C ALA A 79 3.03 -12.67 4.74
N GLU A 80 1.83 -12.27 4.32
CA GLU A 80 0.82 -13.16 3.74
C GLU A 80 0.64 -12.95 2.22
N HIS A 81 1.38 -12.01 1.62
CA HIS A 81 1.26 -11.61 0.22
C HIS A 81 2.64 -11.35 -0.43
N ASP A 82 3.32 -12.41 -0.85
CA ASP A 82 4.72 -12.40 -1.33
C ASP A 82 4.98 -11.49 -2.55
N HIS A 83 3.93 -11.20 -3.32
CA HIS A 83 3.98 -10.32 -4.50
C HIS A 83 3.50 -8.89 -4.23
N ILE A 84 3.26 -8.54 -2.96
CA ILE A 84 2.96 -7.17 -2.58
C ILE A 84 4.17 -6.55 -1.89
N MET A 85 4.53 -5.37 -2.35
CA MET A 85 5.46 -4.47 -1.69
C MET A 85 4.67 -3.30 -1.10
N VAL A 86 4.86 -2.98 0.17
CA VAL A 86 4.23 -1.81 0.80
C VAL A 86 5.28 -0.75 1.05
N VAL A 87 5.00 0.47 0.59
CA VAL A 87 5.83 1.65 0.87
C VAL A 87 5.14 2.46 1.95
N VAL A 88 5.80 2.61 3.10
CA VAL A 88 5.29 3.39 4.22
C VAL A 88 6.06 4.71 4.27
N VAL A 89 5.33 5.82 4.21
CA VAL A 89 5.89 7.16 4.38
C VAL A 89 5.49 7.69 5.74
N SER A 90 6.47 7.96 6.59
CA SER A 90 6.25 8.49 7.94
C SER A 90 6.35 10.02 7.97
N SER A 91 5.78 10.64 9.01
CA SER A 91 5.78 12.10 9.18
C SER A 91 7.17 12.69 9.46
N ASP A 92 8.08 11.88 10.00
CA ASP A 92 9.50 12.18 10.16
C ASP A 92 10.33 11.92 8.88
N ARG A 93 9.65 11.74 7.73
CA ARG A 93 10.19 11.66 6.37
C ARG A 93 11.06 10.44 6.07
N LEU A 94 10.97 9.40 6.89
CA LEU A 94 11.56 8.11 6.54
C LEU A 94 10.61 7.35 5.61
N VAL A 95 11.18 6.79 4.56
CA VAL A 95 10.47 5.90 3.63
C VAL A 95 10.94 4.49 3.92
N SER A 96 9.99 3.62 4.28
CA SER A 96 10.23 2.21 4.51
C SER A 96 9.63 1.40 3.37
N ILE A 97 10.40 0.45 2.84
CA ILE A 97 9.93 -0.51 1.85
C ILE A 97 9.82 -1.85 2.53
N ILE A 98 8.63 -2.45 2.49
CA ILE A 98 8.35 -3.71 3.18
C ILE A 98 7.84 -4.72 2.17
N LYS A 99 8.39 -5.93 2.19
CA LYS A 99 8.02 -7.06 1.33
C LYS A 99 8.21 -8.36 2.10
N GLU A 100 7.32 -9.33 1.93
CA GLU A 100 7.43 -10.66 2.59
C GLU A 100 7.62 -10.56 4.12
N GLY A 101 7.01 -9.56 4.77
CA GLY A 101 7.10 -9.38 6.21
C GLY A 101 8.45 -8.84 6.71
N VAL A 102 9.31 -8.34 5.83
CA VAL A 102 10.60 -7.72 6.18
C VAL A 102 10.73 -6.32 5.57
N GLU A 103 11.40 -5.42 6.29
CA GLU A 103 11.82 -4.13 5.74
C GLU A 103 13.15 -4.31 4.97
N LEU A 104 13.25 -3.66 3.80
CA LEU A 104 14.38 -3.72 2.87
C LEU A 104 15.34 -2.54 3.03
#